data_AF-A0A1C0TUB3-F1
#
_entry.id   AF-A0A1C0TUB3-F1
#
_cell.length_a   1.000
_cell.length_b   1.000
_cell.length_c   1.000
_cell.angle_alpha   90.00
_cell.angle_beta   90.00
_cell.angle_gamma   90.00
#
_symmetry.space_group_name_H-M   'P 1'
#
loop_
_entity.id
_entity.type
_entity.pdbx_description
1 polymer ?
#
loop_
_entity_poly.entity_id
_entity_poly.type
_entity_poly.pdbx_seq_one_letter_code
_entity_poly.pdbx_strand_id
1 'polypeptide(L)'
;MTKLLRETLKSFFRRGAKPTESQFAKLIDACVMFGEDGINKRDSGIEITENLTVKGSLIVDGTFWLAASPQTESNSVAPPILGQVPMGVVLLWFGDDLPHGFAKCDGIAGRPFIEPPSHGSGKLNYIIRLAE
;
A
#
# COMPACT_ATOMS: atom_id res chain seq x y z
N MET A 1 -11.82 29.49 -18.52
CA MET A 1 -12.49 30.77 -18.18
C MET A 1 -12.47 30.95 -16.65
N THR A 2 -11.30 31.20 -16.05
CA THR A 2 -11.12 31.25 -14.57
C THR A 2 -10.67 32.63 -14.07
N LYS A 3 -10.41 33.59 -14.97
CA LYS A 3 -10.01 34.96 -14.63
C LYS A 3 -11.17 35.87 -14.14
N LEU A 4 -12.43 35.51 -14.38
CA LEU A 4 -13.56 36.41 -14.09
C LEU A 4 -13.94 36.52 -12.61
N LEU A 5 -13.95 35.41 -11.86
CA LEU A 5 -14.48 35.42 -10.49
C LEU A 5 -13.61 36.23 -9.51
N ARG A 6 -12.29 36.01 -9.52
CA ARG A 6 -11.37 36.68 -8.59
C ARG A 6 -11.33 38.20 -8.85
N GLU A 7 -11.37 38.63 -10.10
CA GLU A 7 -11.45 40.06 -10.44
C GLU A 7 -12.80 40.67 -10.04
N THR A 8 -13.90 39.92 -10.17
CA THR A 8 -15.21 40.33 -9.67
C THR A 8 -15.18 40.52 -8.15
N LEU A 9 -14.65 39.55 -7.39
CA LEU A 9 -14.54 39.64 -5.93
C LEU A 9 -13.66 40.81 -5.47
N LYS A 10 -12.53 41.06 -6.15
CA LYS A 10 -11.66 42.21 -5.87
C LYS A 10 -12.35 43.56 -6.11
N SER A 11 -13.25 43.64 -7.09
CA SER A 11 -13.96 44.91 -7.42
C SER A 11 -14.87 45.40 -6.29
N PHE A 12 -15.31 44.49 -5.41
CA PHE A 12 -16.09 44.82 -4.22
C PHE A 12 -15.24 45.37 -3.07
N PHE A 13 -13.91 45.20 -3.10
CA PHE A 13 -13.02 45.74 -2.08
C PHE A 13 -12.80 47.25 -2.30
N ARG A 14 -13.59 48.06 -1.59
CA ARG A 14 -13.37 49.51 -1.42
C ARG A 14 -13.17 49.82 0.06
N ARG A 15 -12.30 50.77 0.38
CA ARG A 15 -12.03 51.16 1.78
C ARG A 15 -13.34 51.60 2.45
N GLY A 16 -13.70 50.93 3.55
CA GLY A 16 -14.94 51.19 4.29
C GLY A 16 -16.22 50.56 3.72
N ALA A 17 -16.14 49.86 2.57
CA ALA A 17 -17.29 49.14 2.04
C ALA A 17 -17.54 47.86 2.85
N LYS A 18 -18.82 47.59 3.12
CA LYS A 18 -19.29 46.33 3.70
C LYS A 18 -19.84 45.48 2.57
N PRO A 19 -19.27 44.28 2.30
CA PRO A 19 -19.83 43.36 1.32
C PRO A 19 -21.26 42.99 1.68
N THR A 20 -22.11 42.76 0.67
CA THR A 20 -23.40 42.13 0.90
C THR A 20 -23.22 40.64 1.25
N GLU A 21 -24.23 40.02 1.84
CA GLU A 21 -24.23 38.59 2.16
C GLU A 21 -23.86 37.72 0.94
N SER A 22 -24.49 37.99 -0.21
CA SER A 22 -24.20 37.26 -1.45
C SER A 22 -22.76 37.45 -1.94
N GLN A 23 -22.18 38.64 -1.75
CA GLN A 23 -20.78 38.89 -2.11
C GLN A 23 -19.82 38.14 -1.17
N PHE A 24 -20.17 38.03 0.11
CA PHE A 24 -19.38 37.30 1.10
C PHE A 24 -19.48 35.78 0.90
N ALA A 25 -20.66 35.24 0.61
CA ALA A 25 -20.84 33.82 0.27
C ALA A 25 -19.97 33.42 -0.94
N LYS A 26 -20.00 34.23 -2.02
CA LYS A 26 -19.14 34.01 -3.20
C LYS A 26 -17.64 34.04 -2.88
N LEU A 27 -17.23 34.77 -1.85
CA LEU A 27 -15.84 34.78 -1.40
C LEU A 27 -15.50 33.45 -0.70
N ILE A 28 -16.37 32.97 0.18
CA ILE A 28 -16.20 31.67 0.87
C ILE A 28 -16.10 30.54 -0.16
N ASP A 29 -17.04 30.48 -1.11
CA ASP A 29 -17.04 29.46 -2.16
C ASP A 29 -15.81 29.52 -3.08
N ALA A 30 -15.15 30.69 -3.17
CA ALA A 30 -13.95 30.87 -3.98
C ALA A 30 -12.65 30.57 -3.21
N CYS A 31 -12.72 30.42 -1.89
CA CYS A 31 -11.59 30.05 -1.05
C CYS A 31 -11.41 28.54 -1.03
N VAL A 32 -10.14 28.09 -0.99
CA VAL A 32 -9.84 26.67 -0.77
C VAL A 32 -10.10 26.33 0.69
N MET A 33 -11.01 25.40 0.90
CA MET A 33 -11.37 24.85 2.21
C MET A 33 -10.69 23.50 2.35
N PHE A 34 -9.39 23.54 2.66
CA PHE A 34 -8.46 22.41 2.77
C PHE A 34 -9.10 21.07 3.16
N GLY A 35 -9.73 20.99 4.34
CA GLY A 35 -10.32 19.73 4.84
C GLY A 35 -11.52 19.21 4.04
N GLU A 36 -12.32 20.11 3.46
CA GLU A 36 -13.50 19.76 2.64
C GLU A 36 -13.08 19.44 1.19
N ASP A 37 -12.01 20.07 0.70
CA ASP A 37 -11.46 19.88 -0.65
C ASP A 37 -10.45 18.72 -0.73
N GLY A 38 -10.31 17.92 0.33
CA GLY A 38 -9.41 16.76 0.35
C GLY A 38 -7.92 17.12 0.36
N ILE A 39 -7.54 18.28 0.89
CA ILE A 39 -6.16 18.74 1.03
C ILE A 39 -5.83 18.94 2.52
N ASN A 40 -5.01 18.06 3.09
CA ASN A 40 -4.62 18.12 4.48
C ASN A 40 -3.18 18.63 4.65
N LYS A 41 -2.99 19.67 5.46
CA LYS A 41 -1.65 20.08 5.89
C LYS A 41 -1.21 19.20 7.06
N ARG A 42 -0.08 18.51 6.89
CA ARG A 42 0.61 17.72 7.91
C ARG A 42 1.90 18.45 8.32
N ASP A 43 2.51 18.02 9.41
CA ASP A 43 3.83 18.52 9.82
C ASP A 43 4.91 18.23 8.76
N SER A 44 4.72 17.15 7.98
CA SER A 44 5.62 16.72 6.91
C SER A 44 5.30 17.29 5.53
N GLY A 45 4.21 18.05 5.35
CA GLY A 45 3.85 18.60 4.04
C GLY A 45 2.35 18.67 3.76
N ILE A 46 1.98 18.50 2.48
CA ILE A 46 0.59 18.53 2.01
C ILE A 46 0.22 17.12 1.55
N GLU A 47 -0.90 16.63 2.05
CA GLU A 47 -1.53 15.37 1.65
C GLU A 47 -2.78 15.66 0.84
N ILE A 48 -2.92 15.03 -0.33
CA ILE A 48 -4.15 15.06 -1.13
C ILE A 48 -4.84 13.72 -0.91
N THR A 49 -6.03 13.73 -0.32
CA THR A 49 -6.80 12.52 0.02
C THR A 49 -7.78 12.09 -1.07
N GLU A 50 -8.00 12.94 -2.07
CA GLU A 50 -8.80 12.66 -3.25
C GLU A 50 -7.95 12.60 -4.54
N ASN A 51 -8.59 12.55 -5.70
CA ASN A 51 -7.91 12.45 -6.98
C ASN A 51 -7.30 13.79 -7.42
N LEU A 52 -5.98 13.82 -7.65
CA LEU A 52 -5.31 14.95 -8.30
C LEU A 52 -5.31 14.79 -9.83
N THR A 53 -5.96 15.70 -10.55
CA THR A 53 -5.87 15.78 -12.03
C THR A 53 -5.05 16.99 -12.45
N VAL A 54 -3.94 16.77 -13.16
CA VAL A 54 -3.10 17.82 -13.72
C VAL A 54 -3.30 17.87 -15.24
N LYS A 55 -3.90 18.96 -15.75
CA LYS A 55 -4.12 19.16 -17.20
C LYS A 55 -2.92 19.76 -17.92
N GLY A 56 -1.91 20.24 -17.19
CA GLY A 56 -0.66 20.78 -17.71
C GLY A 56 0.53 19.88 -17.37
N SER A 57 1.72 20.45 -17.33
CA SER A 57 2.92 19.75 -16.88
C SER A 57 3.06 19.78 -15.36
N LEU A 58 3.45 18.64 -14.78
CA LEU A 58 3.91 18.55 -13.39
C LEU A 58 5.44 18.67 -13.38
N ILE A 59 5.98 19.66 -12.68
CA ILE A 59 7.42 19.87 -12.50
C ILE A 59 7.73 19.56 -11.03
N VAL A 60 8.68 18.65 -10.78
CA VAL A 60 9.10 18.23 -9.44
C VAL A 60 10.59 18.49 -9.30
N ASP A 61 10.98 19.31 -8.33
CA ASP A 61 12.37 19.51 -7.94
C ASP A 61 12.67 18.64 -6.72
N GLY A 62 13.20 17.44 -6.97
CA GLY A 62 13.41 16.41 -5.96
C GLY A 62 13.02 15.01 -6.45
N THR A 63 12.45 14.20 -5.57
CA THR A 63 12.08 12.81 -5.87
C THR A 63 10.57 12.61 -5.85
N PHE A 64 10.04 11.91 -6.85
CA PHE A 64 8.65 11.49 -6.91
C PHE A 64 8.55 9.98 -6.70
N TRP A 65 7.95 9.59 -5.58
CA TRP A 65 7.74 8.19 -5.24
C TRP A 65 6.34 7.77 -5.66
N LEU A 66 6.26 6.81 -6.57
CA LEU A 66 5.01 6.13 -6.86
C LEU A 66 4.82 5.03 -5.81
N ALA A 67 3.66 5.04 -5.14
CA ALA A 67 3.26 3.88 -4.37
C ALA A 67 3.27 2.65 -5.29
N ALA A 68 3.85 1.54 -4.84
CA ALA A 68 3.73 0.30 -5.57
C ALA A 68 2.24 0.00 -5.74
N SER A 69 1.82 -0.33 -6.96
CA SER A 69 0.50 -0.94 -7.16
C SER A 69 0.37 -2.09 -6.16
N PRO A 70 -0.79 -2.30 -5.51
CA PRO A 70 -1.00 -3.53 -4.76
C PRO A 70 -0.76 -4.68 -5.73
N GLN A 71 0.39 -5.34 -5.58
CA GLN A 71 0.71 -6.49 -6.39
C GLN A 71 -0.24 -7.57 -5.92
N THR A 72 -1.24 -7.89 -6.73
CA THR A 72 -1.74 -9.26 -6.72
C THR A 72 -0.53 -10.10 -7.11
N GLU A 73 0.15 -10.66 -6.13
CA GLU A 73 1.26 -11.58 -6.35
C GLU A 73 0.75 -12.70 -7.25
N SER A 74 1.00 -12.59 -8.55
CA SER A 74 1.01 -13.76 -9.41
C SER A 74 2.31 -14.46 -9.08
N ASN A 75 2.28 -15.21 -7.98
CA ASN A 75 3.32 -16.17 -7.63
C ASN A 75 3.33 -17.26 -8.69
N SER A 76 3.84 -16.98 -9.89
CA SER A 76 4.46 -18.03 -10.70
C SER A 76 5.85 -18.30 -10.12
N VAL A 77 5.86 -18.72 -8.85
CA VAL A 77 7.01 -19.41 -8.29
C VAL A 77 7.05 -20.71 -9.07
N ALA A 78 8.03 -20.86 -9.97
CA ALA A 78 8.35 -22.17 -10.50
C ALA A 78 8.47 -23.10 -9.28
N PRO A 79 7.71 -24.22 -9.21
CA PRO A 79 7.69 -25.04 -8.01
C PRO A 79 9.13 -25.41 -7.67
N PRO A 80 9.57 -25.20 -6.42
CA PRO A 80 10.93 -25.51 -6.04
C PRO A 80 11.19 -26.98 -6.40
N ILE A 81 12.23 -27.22 -7.19
CA ILE A 81 12.63 -28.57 -7.56
C ILE A 81 13.20 -29.21 -6.29
N LEU A 82 12.33 -29.85 -5.50
CA LEU A 82 12.64 -30.49 -4.21
C LEU A 82 13.83 -31.46 -4.31
N GLY A 83 14.06 -32.04 -5.50
CA GLY A 83 15.21 -32.91 -5.79
C GLY A 83 16.59 -32.23 -5.73
N GLN A 84 16.69 -30.90 -5.76
CA GLN A 84 17.96 -30.15 -5.70
C GLN A 84 18.30 -29.55 -4.33
N VAL A 85 17.42 -29.73 -3.34
CA VAL A 85 17.61 -29.17 -1.99
C VAL A 85 18.72 -29.94 -1.24
N PRO A 86 19.66 -29.30 -0.52
CA PRO A 86 20.65 -30.04 0.27
C PRO A 86 20.03 -30.98 1.32
N MET A 87 20.74 -32.06 1.67
CA MET A 87 20.32 -32.94 2.76
C MET A 87 20.28 -32.17 4.09
N GLY A 88 19.30 -32.49 4.94
CA GLY A 88 19.12 -31.83 6.24
C GLY A 88 18.41 -30.48 6.20
N VAL A 89 18.07 -29.95 5.02
CA VAL A 89 17.28 -28.72 4.92
C VAL A 89 15.88 -28.96 5.46
N VAL A 90 15.43 -28.01 6.28
CA VAL A 90 14.07 -27.95 6.82
C VAL A 90 13.24 -26.98 5.99
N LEU A 91 12.08 -27.43 5.52
CA LEU A 91 11.12 -26.64 4.75
C LEU A 91 9.76 -26.65 5.44
N LEU A 92 9.01 -25.56 5.26
CA LEU A 92 7.59 -25.54 5.60
C LEU A 92 6.80 -26.14 4.44
N TRP A 93 6.00 -27.16 4.73
CA TRP A 93 5.21 -27.90 3.75
C TRP A 93 3.72 -27.81 4.07
N PHE A 94 2.91 -27.64 3.03
CA PHE A 94 1.46 -27.70 3.11
C PHE A 94 0.96 -28.92 2.34
N GLY A 95 0.32 -29.86 3.04
CA GLY A 95 -0.24 -31.05 2.42
C GLY A 95 -0.20 -32.28 3.31
N ASP A 96 -0.97 -33.29 2.93
CA ASP A 96 -1.06 -34.56 3.65
C ASP A 96 0.03 -35.54 3.19
N ASP A 97 0.34 -35.53 1.89
CA ASP A 97 1.38 -36.37 1.29
C ASP A 97 2.75 -35.69 1.35
N LEU A 98 3.76 -36.43 1.83
CA LEU A 98 5.14 -35.97 1.87
C LEU A 98 5.84 -36.25 0.54
N PRO A 99 6.67 -35.32 0.04
CA PRO A 99 7.53 -35.57 -1.11
C PRO A 99 8.50 -36.72 -0.84
N HIS A 100 8.87 -37.46 -1.89
CA HIS A 100 9.87 -38.52 -1.79
C HIS A 100 11.21 -37.96 -1.27
N GLY A 101 11.82 -38.65 -0.30
CA GLY A 101 13.08 -38.24 0.32
C GLY A 101 12.91 -37.23 1.47
N PHE A 102 11.68 -36.96 1.92
CA PHE A 102 11.41 -36.07 3.06
C PHE A 102 10.67 -36.79 4.19
N ALA A 103 10.90 -36.34 5.42
CA ALA A 103 10.16 -36.78 6.60
C ALA A 103 9.74 -35.58 7.46
N LYS A 104 8.77 -35.77 8.36
CA LYS A 104 8.36 -34.72 9.31
C LYS A 104 9.45 -34.44 10.34
N CYS A 105 9.52 -33.20 10.80
CA CYS A 105 10.33 -32.79 11.94
C CYS A 105 9.60 -33.13 13.25
N ASP A 106 9.54 -34.43 13.56
CA ASP A 106 8.74 -35.01 14.65
C ASP A 106 9.56 -35.47 15.86
N GLY A 107 10.87 -35.25 15.87
CA GLY A 107 11.74 -35.74 16.96
C GLY A 107 12.07 -37.23 16.90
N ILE A 108 11.56 -37.98 15.93
CA ILE A 108 11.73 -39.43 15.81
C ILE A 108 12.92 -39.73 14.90
N ALA A 109 13.62 -40.84 15.15
CA ALA A 109 14.75 -41.30 14.33
C ALA A 109 15.87 -40.24 14.17
N GLY A 110 16.13 -39.46 15.22
CA GLY A 110 17.17 -38.42 15.24
C GLY A 110 16.81 -37.13 14.49
N ARG A 111 15.57 -37.00 14.01
CA ARG A 111 15.09 -35.78 13.35
C ARG A 111 14.81 -34.69 14.39
N PRO A 112 14.95 -33.40 14.04
CA PRO A 112 14.55 -32.31 14.92
C PRO A 112 13.04 -32.37 15.19
N PHE A 113 12.62 -31.99 16.39
CA PHE A 113 11.22 -31.72 16.69
C PHE A 113 10.96 -30.23 16.48
N ILE A 114 10.09 -29.88 15.54
CA ILE A 114 9.70 -28.49 15.28
C ILE A 114 8.18 -28.43 15.23
N GLU A 115 7.61 -27.67 16.16
CA GLU A 115 6.16 -27.51 16.25
C GLU A 115 5.63 -26.78 15.01
N PRO A 116 4.63 -27.34 14.30
CA PRO A 116 4.08 -26.71 13.11
C PRO A 116 3.31 -25.43 13.46
N PRO A 117 3.29 -24.41 12.58
CA PRO A 117 2.51 -23.20 12.80
C PRO A 117 1.02 -23.53 12.92
N SER A 118 0.34 -22.90 13.89
CA SER A 118 -1.09 -23.03 14.07
C SER A 118 -1.83 -22.37 12.90
N HIS A 119 -2.31 -23.18 11.96
CA HIS A 119 -3.10 -22.72 10.82
C HIS A 119 -4.45 -23.41 10.82
N GLY A 120 -5.52 -22.68 10.49
CA GLY A 120 -6.92 -23.15 10.61
C GLY A 120 -7.28 -24.40 9.81
N SER A 121 -6.38 -24.89 8.94
CA SER A 121 -6.54 -26.14 8.20
C SER A 121 -5.79 -27.36 8.78
N GLY A 122 -4.83 -27.16 9.71
CA GLY A 122 -4.03 -28.24 10.31
C GLY A 122 -3.04 -28.96 9.37
N LYS A 123 -2.87 -28.47 8.13
CA LYS A 123 -2.08 -29.14 7.08
C LYS A 123 -0.65 -28.62 6.89
N LEU A 124 -0.19 -27.75 7.78
CA LEU A 124 1.17 -27.20 7.76
C LEU A 124 2.10 -28.05 8.63
N ASN A 125 3.23 -28.45 8.07
CA ASN A 125 4.22 -29.28 8.75
C ASN A 125 5.64 -28.82 8.38
N TYR A 126 6.58 -28.89 9.31
CA TYR A 126 7.99 -28.81 8.97
C TYR A 126 8.51 -30.17 8.50
N ILE A 127 9.16 -30.20 7.34
CA ILE A 127 9.72 -31.41 6.74
C ILE A 127 11.22 -31.26 6.54
N ILE A 128 11.96 -32.35 6.69
CA ILE A 128 13.42 -32.40 6.53
C ILE A 128 13.80 -33.34 5.38
N ARG A 129 14.75 -32.92 4.54
CA ARG A 129 15.32 -33.81 3.51
C ARG A 129 16.21 -34.86 4.16
N LEU A 130 15.89 -36.12 3.94
CA LEU A 130 16.66 -37.26 4.44
C LEU A 130 17.96 -37.45 3.64
N ALA A 131 18.97 -37.98 4.31
CA ALA A 131 20.09 -38.61 3.61
C ALA A 131 19.60 -39.97 3.08
N GLU A 132 19.90 -40.27 1.81
CA GLU A 132 19.68 -41.61 1.24
C GLU A 132 20.52 -42.66 1.97
#